data_AF-A0A969XIG6-F1
#
_entry.id   AF-A0A969XIG6-F1
#
_cell.length_a   1.000
_cell.length_b   1.000
_cell.length_c   1.000
_cell.angle_alpha   90.00
_cell.angle_beta   90.00
_cell.angle_gamma   90.00
#
_symmetry.space_group_name_H-M   'P 1'
#
loop_
_entity.id
_entity.type
_entity.pdbx_description
1 polymer ?
#
loop_
_entity_poly.entity_id
_entity_poly.type
_entity_poly.pdbx_seq_one_letter_code
_entity_poly.pdbx_strand_id
1 'polypeptide(L)'
;MHNEGGRPFLFPGRVPGYEDVFPDVERINPAYFQAMDRKIDYLNAQGFIPFIEVVRRDASMPWFQYYPWPDSYARYVQYVWARYQANLCILSPIHFDSPGLSIPSREYNVPANAVYSKGVPAFGNLLSCNAAGSSLLNFGDSPEAPWLSLHQIGNRRDHDSHWLLTHIYDRADPPRPALNGEPYYAGWPPGTEVAPDSEEADLYCRSGMYGSFLSGGLAGHIYGAVGLWGGDIEAEAPYKMWEALGYRSGDQLRHLRTFALSEGVRYRDLVPEADLVSPNKTGGPEGNRGWAYCAATPDMGLVMLYLEADCSPATVRGLRYGGVYAATWFDPRTGEWLDAGEVRADAFCNGRVPAFPGPGDWALKLVARSVA
;
A
#
# COMPACT_ATOMS: atom_id res chain seq x y z
N MET A 1 3.72 -21.52 -8.87
CA MET A 1 5.08 -21.10 -8.45
C MET A 1 6.00 -22.31 -8.35
N HIS A 2 7.24 -22.17 -8.80
CA HIS A 2 8.31 -23.14 -8.60
C HIS A 2 9.61 -22.41 -8.24
N ASN A 3 10.51 -23.06 -7.53
CA ASN A 3 11.85 -22.56 -7.22
C ASN A 3 12.87 -23.72 -7.30
N GLU A 4 14.09 -23.51 -6.81
CA GLU A 4 15.17 -24.49 -6.83
C GLU A 4 14.85 -25.78 -6.05
N GLY A 5 13.88 -25.72 -5.13
CA GLY A 5 13.35 -26.86 -4.39
C GLY A 5 12.09 -27.49 -5.01
N GLY A 6 11.66 -27.04 -6.19
CA GLY A 6 10.48 -27.54 -6.89
C GLY A 6 9.22 -26.72 -6.62
N ARG A 7 8.08 -27.38 -6.37
CA ARG A 7 6.78 -26.75 -6.04
C ARG A 7 6.51 -26.81 -4.53
N PRO A 8 5.68 -25.93 -3.96
CA PRO A 8 5.41 -25.89 -2.51
C PRO A 8 4.70 -27.15 -1.98
N PHE A 9 3.95 -27.84 -2.84
CA PHE A 9 3.18 -29.04 -2.51
C PHE A 9 3.44 -30.15 -3.53
N LEU A 10 3.22 -31.41 -3.12
CA LEU A 10 3.45 -32.59 -3.93
C LEU A 10 2.20 -33.00 -4.73
N PHE A 11 2.44 -33.60 -5.89
CA PHE A 11 1.42 -34.22 -6.75
C PHE A 11 1.36 -35.75 -6.54
N PRO A 12 0.30 -36.44 -6.99
CA PRO A 12 -0.98 -35.87 -7.45
C PRO A 12 -1.78 -35.24 -6.30
N GLY A 13 -2.69 -34.32 -6.61
CA GLY A 13 -3.69 -33.80 -5.68
C GLY A 13 -5.01 -34.58 -5.70
N ARG A 14 -6.03 -34.04 -5.04
CA ARG A 14 -7.32 -34.69 -4.78
C ARG A 14 -8.50 -34.12 -5.57
N VAL A 15 -8.27 -33.12 -6.42
CA VAL A 15 -9.32 -32.51 -7.23
C VAL A 15 -9.63 -33.44 -8.41
N PRO A 16 -10.84 -34.02 -8.50
CA PRO A 16 -11.17 -35.00 -9.54
C PRO A 16 -10.98 -34.43 -10.95
N GLY A 17 -10.20 -35.12 -11.78
CA GLY A 17 -9.88 -34.70 -13.16
C GLY A 17 -8.83 -33.59 -13.28
N TYR A 18 -8.30 -33.10 -12.16
CA TYR A 18 -7.28 -32.05 -12.08
C TYR A 18 -6.13 -32.46 -11.14
N GLU A 19 -5.92 -33.77 -10.96
CA GLU A 19 -4.97 -34.33 -10.01
C GLU A 19 -3.53 -33.89 -10.29
N ASP A 20 -3.17 -33.63 -11.56
CA ASP A 20 -1.86 -33.14 -11.98
C ASP A 20 -1.79 -31.60 -12.15
N VAL A 21 -2.89 -30.90 -11.85
CA VAL A 21 -3.01 -29.43 -11.95
C VAL A 21 -3.04 -28.78 -10.58
N PHE A 22 -3.88 -29.26 -9.66
CA PHE A 22 -3.98 -28.79 -8.29
C PHE A 22 -3.29 -29.78 -7.34
N PRO A 23 -2.21 -29.40 -6.62
CA PRO A 23 -1.43 -30.34 -5.82
C PRO A 23 -2.18 -30.80 -4.56
N ASP A 24 -1.66 -31.84 -3.89
CA ASP A 24 -2.12 -32.20 -2.54
C ASP A 24 -1.58 -31.18 -1.54
N VAL A 25 -2.43 -30.22 -1.16
CA VAL A 25 -2.11 -29.14 -0.20
C VAL A 25 -1.85 -29.64 1.22
N GLU A 26 -2.09 -30.92 1.51
CA GLU A 26 -1.67 -31.57 2.75
C GLU A 26 -0.24 -32.15 2.69
N ARG A 27 0.35 -32.21 1.49
CA ARG A 27 1.68 -32.77 1.24
C ARG A 27 2.67 -31.65 0.90
N ILE A 28 3.08 -30.90 1.93
CA ILE A 28 4.13 -29.87 1.83
C ILE A 28 5.43 -30.48 1.32
N ASN A 29 6.13 -29.78 0.42
CA ASN A 29 7.48 -30.10 -0.02
C ASN A 29 8.50 -29.23 0.75
N PRO A 30 9.25 -29.79 1.73
CA PRO A 30 10.18 -29.01 2.53
C PRO A 30 11.30 -28.35 1.71
N ALA A 31 11.73 -28.96 0.60
CA ALA A 31 12.83 -28.43 -0.22
C ALA A 31 12.49 -27.06 -0.83
N TYR A 32 11.22 -26.83 -1.18
CA TYR A 32 10.74 -25.53 -1.67
C TYR A 32 10.95 -24.43 -0.62
N PHE A 33 10.57 -24.72 0.63
CA PHE A 33 10.68 -23.75 1.73
C PHE A 33 12.14 -23.57 2.18
N GLN A 34 12.98 -24.61 2.14
CA GLN A 34 14.42 -24.48 2.36
C GLN A 34 15.09 -23.56 1.33
N ALA A 35 14.66 -23.62 0.07
CA ALA A 35 15.13 -22.68 -0.95
C ALA A 35 14.65 -21.25 -0.67
N MET A 36 13.43 -21.09 -0.16
CA MET A 36 12.88 -19.79 0.25
C MET A 36 13.57 -19.21 1.49
N ASP A 37 13.94 -20.02 2.49
CA ASP A 37 14.70 -19.57 3.68
C ASP A 37 15.93 -18.75 3.28
N ARG A 38 16.74 -19.27 2.34
CA ARG A 38 17.94 -18.58 1.85
C ARG A 38 17.63 -17.21 1.23
N LYS A 39 16.47 -17.06 0.59
CA LYS A 39 16.02 -15.80 -0.03
C LYS A 39 15.57 -14.81 1.05
N ILE A 40 14.83 -15.27 2.06
CA ILE A 40 14.40 -14.45 3.19
C ILE A 40 15.61 -13.96 4.00
N ASP A 41 16.55 -14.85 4.32
CA ASP A 41 17.77 -14.50 5.03
C ASP A 41 18.61 -13.50 4.24
N TYR A 42 18.75 -13.70 2.93
CA TYR A 42 19.45 -12.76 2.06
C TYR A 42 18.78 -11.38 2.06
N LEU A 43 17.45 -11.32 1.88
CA LEU A 43 16.71 -10.06 1.88
C LEU A 43 16.86 -9.31 3.20
N ASN A 44 16.71 -9.99 4.34
CA ASN A 44 16.94 -9.40 5.66
C ASN A 44 18.40 -8.91 5.83
N ALA A 45 19.40 -9.66 5.36
CA ALA A 45 20.80 -9.23 5.40
C ALA A 45 21.08 -7.99 4.54
N GLN A 46 20.27 -7.75 3.51
CA GLN A 46 20.31 -6.53 2.68
C GLN A 46 19.42 -5.40 3.22
N GLY A 47 18.79 -5.57 4.37
CA GLY A 47 17.92 -4.56 4.98
C GLY A 47 16.50 -4.50 4.40
N PHE A 48 16.08 -5.49 3.60
CA PHE A 48 14.70 -5.63 3.14
C PHE A 48 13.86 -6.42 4.15
N ILE A 49 12.60 -6.04 4.26
CA ILE A 49 11.57 -6.75 5.03
C ILE A 49 10.65 -7.45 4.01
N PRO A 50 10.74 -8.78 3.86
CA PRO A 50 9.82 -9.51 2.98
C PRO A 50 8.39 -9.47 3.50
N PHE A 51 7.45 -9.18 2.61
CA PHE A 51 6.03 -9.37 2.84
C PHE A 51 5.61 -10.72 2.26
N ILE A 52 5.31 -11.69 3.14
CA ILE A 52 5.02 -13.07 2.76
C ILE A 52 3.52 -13.32 2.84
N GLU A 53 2.90 -13.46 1.68
CA GLU A 53 1.50 -13.86 1.54
C GLU A 53 1.45 -15.34 1.19
N VAL A 54 0.94 -16.17 2.11
CA VAL A 54 1.12 -17.63 2.06
C VAL A 54 0.56 -18.29 0.80
N VAL A 55 -0.49 -17.69 0.22
CA VAL A 55 -1.16 -18.19 -0.99
C VAL A 55 -1.94 -17.07 -1.64
N ARG A 56 -2.15 -17.18 -2.95
CA ARG A 56 -3.09 -16.33 -3.71
C ARG A 56 -4.51 -16.92 -3.67
N ARG A 57 -5.52 -16.05 -3.61
CA ARG A 57 -6.95 -16.42 -3.51
C ARG A 57 -7.49 -17.46 -4.50
N ASP A 58 -6.94 -17.59 -5.71
CA ASP A 58 -7.37 -18.54 -6.75
C ASP A 58 -7.16 -19.98 -6.33
N ALA A 59 -6.24 -20.24 -5.40
CA ALA A 59 -6.06 -21.57 -4.84
C ALA A 59 -7.17 -21.96 -3.83
N SER A 60 -7.96 -21.00 -3.34
CA SER A 60 -8.84 -21.22 -2.19
C SER A 60 -10.09 -22.04 -2.50
N MET A 61 -10.73 -21.85 -3.66
CA MET A 61 -11.97 -22.55 -4.00
C MET A 61 -11.77 -24.08 -4.06
N PRO A 62 -10.77 -24.62 -4.80
CA PRO A 62 -10.49 -26.05 -4.76
C PRO A 62 -10.00 -26.53 -3.38
N TRP A 63 -9.24 -25.70 -2.65
CA TRP A 63 -8.82 -26.04 -1.29
C TRP A 63 -10.03 -26.24 -0.37
N PHE A 64 -10.94 -25.28 -0.35
CA PHE A 64 -12.15 -25.27 0.47
C PHE A 64 -13.09 -26.45 0.15
N GLN A 65 -13.20 -26.82 -1.13
CA GLN A 65 -14.12 -27.87 -1.57
C GLN A 65 -13.57 -29.30 -1.38
N TYR A 66 -12.27 -29.51 -1.64
CA TYR A 66 -11.71 -30.86 -1.76
C TYR A 66 -10.74 -31.24 -0.63
N TYR A 67 -10.45 -30.33 0.31
CA TYR A 67 -9.57 -30.59 1.45
C TYR A 67 -10.24 -30.17 2.77
N PRO A 68 -9.82 -30.74 3.92
CA PRO A 68 -10.43 -30.40 5.21
C PRO A 68 -10.30 -28.91 5.54
N TRP A 69 -11.41 -28.20 5.63
CA TRP A 69 -11.46 -26.78 5.99
C TRP A 69 -12.09 -26.59 7.37
N PRO A 70 -11.57 -25.71 8.24
CA PRO A 70 -10.42 -24.80 8.05
C PRO A 70 -9.05 -25.42 8.32
N ASP A 71 -9.01 -26.64 8.86
CA ASP A 71 -7.82 -27.23 9.51
C ASP A 71 -6.60 -27.35 8.59
N SER A 72 -6.79 -27.79 7.34
CA SER A 72 -5.67 -27.95 6.41
C SER A 72 -5.04 -26.60 6.03
N TYR A 73 -5.86 -25.54 5.92
CA TYR A 73 -5.39 -24.19 5.64
C TYR A 73 -4.73 -23.56 6.87
N ALA A 74 -5.33 -23.71 8.05
CA ALA A 74 -4.75 -23.25 9.30
C ALA A 74 -3.38 -23.91 9.56
N ARG A 75 -3.22 -25.20 9.27
CA ARG A 75 -1.93 -25.90 9.34
C ARG A 75 -0.90 -25.28 8.40
N TYR A 76 -1.29 -24.92 7.17
CA TYR A 76 -0.38 -24.30 6.22
C TYR A 76 0.03 -22.88 6.62
N VAL A 77 -0.93 -22.03 7.03
CA VAL A 77 -0.65 -20.71 7.61
C VAL A 77 0.31 -20.84 8.80
N GLN A 78 0.01 -21.75 9.73
CA GLN A 78 0.87 -22.01 10.88
C GLN A 78 2.27 -22.46 10.47
N TYR A 79 2.39 -23.35 9.47
CA TYR A 79 3.69 -23.81 8.98
C TYR A 79 4.54 -22.65 8.45
N VAL A 80 3.97 -21.79 7.60
CA VAL A 80 4.69 -20.66 7.01
C VAL A 80 5.03 -19.61 8.06
N TRP A 81 4.05 -19.22 8.87
CA TRP A 81 4.28 -18.21 9.92
C TRP A 81 5.28 -18.72 10.96
N ALA A 82 5.18 -19.97 11.40
CA ALA A 82 6.11 -20.51 12.38
C ALA A 82 7.54 -20.59 11.86
N ARG A 83 7.71 -20.81 10.54
CA ARG A 83 9.02 -20.88 9.88
C ARG A 83 9.68 -19.51 9.76
N TYR A 84 8.93 -18.46 9.42
CA TYR A 84 9.50 -17.13 9.11
C TYR A 84 9.31 -16.07 10.19
N GLN A 85 8.57 -16.34 11.27
CA GLN A 85 8.36 -15.37 12.36
C GLN A 85 9.66 -14.94 13.07
N ALA A 86 10.75 -15.71 12.99
CA ALA A 86 12.05 -15.33 13.55
C ALA A 86 12.81 -14.32 12.65
N ASN A 87 12.35 -14.13 11.42
CA ASN A 87 12.88 -13.16 10.47
C ASN A 87 12.12 -11.82 10.60
N LEU A 88 12.74 -10.74 10.10
CA LEU A 88 12.06 -9.45 9.94
C LEU A 88 11.16 -9.54 8.71
N CYS A 89 9.91 -9.97 8.93
CA CYS A 89 8.90 -10.14 7.89
C CYS A 89 7.57 -9.49 8.29
N ILE A 90 6.82 -9.08 7.26
CA ILE A 90 5.37 -8.93 7.34
C ILE A 90 4.78 -10.26 6.87
N LEU A 91 3.82 -10.82 7.62
CA LEU A 91 3.19 -12.08 7.27
C LEU A 91 1.72 -11.87 6.93
N SER A 92 1.19 -12.70 6.04
CA SER A 92 -0.21 -12.63 5.63
C SER A 92 -0.78 -14.03 5.48
N PRO A 93 -2.03 -14.27 5.90
CA PRO A 93 -2.70 -15.54 5.67
C PRO A 93 -3.23 -15.67 4.24
N ILE A 94 -3.22 -14.60 3.43
CA ILE A 94 -3.84 -14.56 2.10
C ILE A 94 -3.38 -13.34 1.26
N HIS A 95 -3.07 -13.56 -0.01
CA HIS A 95 -3.11 -12.51 -1.03
C HIS A 95 -4.50 -12.52 -1.66
N PHE A 96 -5.37 -11.59 -1.26
CA PHE A 96 -6.79 -11.61 -1.63
C PHE A 96 -7.05 -10.99 -3.01
N ASP A 97 -6.46 -9.83 -3.35
CA ASP A 97 -6.54 -8.99 -4.58
C ASP A 97 -7.92 -8.74 -5.24
N SER A 98 -8.85 -9.68 -5.21
CA SER A 98 -10.19 -9.65 -5.78
C SER A 98 -11.07 -10.70 -5.10
N PRO A 99 -12.38 -10.44 -4.91
CA PRO A 99 -13.33 -11.48 -4.52
C PRO A 99 -13.58 -12.53 -5.62
N GLY A 100 -13.11 -12.28 -6.85
CA GLY A 100 -13.24 -13.23 -7.96
C GLY A 100 -12.37 -14.46 -7.79
N LEU A 101 -12.91 -15.64 -8.15
CA LEU A 101 -12.22 -16.93 -8.05
C LEU A 101 -11.72 -17.24 -6.62
N SER A 102 -12.48 -16.80 -5.61
CA SER A 102 -12.13 -16.94 -4.21
C SER A 102 -13.35 -17.36 -3.39
N ILE A 103 -13.13 -17.99 -2.25
CA ILE A 103 -14.15 -18.12 -1.19
C ILE A 103 -14.46 -16.72 -0.60
N PRO A 104 -15.59 -16.54 0.12
CA PRO A 104 -15.87 -15.25 0.77
C PRO A 104 -14.72 -14.80 1.68
N SER A 105 -14.37 -13.51 1.66
CA SER A 105 -13.19 -12.97 2.37
C SER A 105 -13.18 -13.30 3.86
N ARG A 106 -14.34 -13.24 4.53
CA ARG A 106 -14.46 -13.53 5.96
C ARG A 106 -14.19 -14.99 6.32
N GLU A 107 -14.26 -15.92 5.37
CA GLU A 107 -13.90 -17.33 5.62
C GLU A 107 -12.41 -17.48 5.97
N TYR A 108 -11.53 -16.60 5.48
CA TYR A 108 -10.10 -16.63 5.80
C TYR A 108 -9.80 -16.24 7.26
N ASN A 109 -10.71 -15.52 7.94
CA ASN A 109 -10.53 -15.21 9.36
C ASN A 109 -10.54 -16.46 10.22
N VAL A 110 -11.30 -17.50 9.87
CA VAL A 110 -11.41 -18.73 10.66
C VAL A 110 -10.04 -19.40 10.85
N PRO A 111 -9.31 -19.79 9.78
CA PRO A 111 -7.98 -20.38 9.94
C PRO A 111 -6.95 -19.37 10.47
N ALA A 112 -7.00 -18.09 10.08
CA ALA A 112 -6.03 -17.09 10.55
C ALA A 112 -6.15 -16.85 12.06
N ASN A 113 -7.37 -16.71 12.59
CA ASN A 113 -7.65 -16.60 14.02
C ASN A 113 -7.23 -17.85 14.79
N ALA A 114 -7.42 -19.04 14.21
CA ALA A 114 -6.98 -20.29 14.81
C ALA A 114 -5.45 -20.40 14.95
N VAL A 115 -4.68 -19.77 14.06
CA VAL A 115 -3.21 -19.69 14.17
C VAL A 115 -2.79 -18.59 15.14
N TYR A 116 -3.40 -17.41 15.02
CA TYR A 116 -3.11 -16.26 15.86
C TYR A 116 -3.38 -16.55 17.35
N SER A 117 -4.48 -17.22 17.67
CA SER A 117 -4.85 -17.61 19.05
C SER A 117 -3.85 -18.57 19.72
N LYS A 118 -2.98 -19.24 18.95
CA LYS A 118 -1.86 -20.04 19.47
C LYS A 118 -0.63 -19.21 19.83
N GLY A 119 -0.67 -17.90 19.61
CA GLY A 119 0.46 -16.98 19.78
C GLY A 119 1.47 -17.05 18.62
N VAL A 120 1.00 -17.35 17.40
CA VAL A 120 1.84 -17.37 16.19
C VAL A 120 1.39 -16.25 15.25
N PRO A 121 2.29 -15.33 14.83
CA PRO A 121 3.71 -15.26 15.16
C PRO A 121 3.96 -14.76 16.59
N ALA A 122 5.03 -15.24 17.23
CA ALA A 122 5.36 -15.01 18.63
C ALA A 122 6.22 -13.75 18.87
N PHE A 123 6.81 -13.18 17.82
CA PHE A 123 7.82 -12.10 17.93
C PHE A 123 7.30 -10.72 17.54
N GLY A 124 5.98 -10.56 17.41
CA GLY A 124 5.36 -9.28 17.07
C GLY A 124 5.55 -8.87 15.60
N ASN A 125 5.75 -9.83 14.69
CA ASN A 125 5.69 -9.55 13.25
C ASN A 125 4.37 -8.86 12.91
N LEU A 126 4.44 -7.85 12.03
CA LEU A 126 3.24 -7.26 11.48
C LEU A 126 2.53 -8.30 10.62
N LEU A 127 1.23 -8.38 10.84
CA LEU A 127 0.29 -9.19 10.10
C LEU A 127 -0.60 -8.29 9.24
N SER A 128 -0.63 -8.56 7.94
CA SER A 128 -1.40 -7.83 6.93
C SER A 128 -1.94 -8.78 5.86
N CYS A 129 -2.49 -8.26 4.77
CA CYS A 129 -2.98 -9.02 3.62
C CYS A 129 -3.19 -8.13 2.41
N ASN A 130 -2.90 -8.58 1.19
CA ASN A 130 -3.44 -7.91 0.00
C ASN A 130 -4.96 -7.90 0.04
N ALA A 131 -5.54 -6.78 -0.38
CA ALA A 131 -6.97 -6.52 -0.25
C ALA A 131 -7.65 -6.42 -1.61
N ALA A 132 -8.98 -6.50 -1.60
CA ALA A 132 -9.83 -6.13 -2.71
C ALA A 132 -10.62 -4.87 -2.31
N GLY A 133 -10.07 -3.72 -2.65
CA GLY A 133 -10.41 -2.41 -2.10
C GLY A 133 -9.74 -2.15 -0.75
N SER A 134 -10.22 -2.78 0.31
CA SER A 134 -9.84 -2.46 1.70
C SER A 134 -9.85 -3.69 2.60
N SER A 135 -8.73 -3.92 3.29
CA SER A 135 -8.59 -5.00 4.28
C SER A 135 -9.62 -4.89 5.40
N LEU A 136 -9.97 -3.68 5.84
CA LEU A 136 -11.02 -3.46 6.84
C LEU A 136 -12.39 -3.92 6.33
N LEU A 137 -12.74 -3.58 5.09
CA LEU A 137 -14.01 -4.00 4.50
C LEU A 137 -14.04 -5.50 4.16
N ASN A 138 -12.89 -6.09 3.84
CA ASN A 138 -12.80 -7.51 3.48
C ASN A 138 -12.83 -8.42 4.72
N PHE A 139 -12.09 -8.07 5.77
CA PHE A 139 -11.82 -8.95 6.92
C PHE A 139 -12.38 -8.43 8.24
N GLY A 140 -12.73 -7.14 8.33
CA GLY A 140 -13.08 -6.48 9.59
C GLY A 140 -11.86 -5.97 10.35
N ASP A 141 -12.07 -5.63 11.62
CA ASP A 141 -11.10 -5.11 12.57
C ASP A 141 -10.80 -6.15 13.67
N SER A 142 -10.16 -5.75 14.77
CA SER A 142 -9.62 -6.70 15.77
C SER A 142 -10.65 -7.66 16.39
N PRO A 143 -11.93 -7.31 16.60
CA PRO A 143 -12.95 -8.28 16.99
C PRO A 143 -13.18 -9.43 16.00
N GLU A 144 -13.13 -9.17 14.69
CA GLU A 144 -13.41 -10.17 13.64
C GLU A 144 -12.14 -10.83 13.10
N ALA A 145 -11.09 -10.03 12.98
CA ALA A 145 -9.76 -10.37 12.47
C ALA A 145 -8.67 -9.88 13.47
N PRO A 146 -8.59 -10.44 14.69
CA PRO A 146 -7.54 -10.09 15.66
C PRO A 146 -6.12 -10.31 15.14
N TRP A 147 -5.96 -11.16 14.12
CA TRP A 147 -4.69 -11.32 13.43
C TRP A 147 -4.26 -10.06 12.65
N LEU A 148 -5.17 -9.19 12.22
CA LEU A 148 -4.83 -8.06 11.35
C LEU A 148 -4.28 -6.88 12.16
N SER A 149 -3.00 -6.60 12.00
CA SER A 149 -2.27 -5.57 12.77
C SER A 149 -1.77 -4.39 11.93
N LEU A 150 -1.71 -4.57 10.61
CA LEU A 150 -1.37 -3.57 9.61
C LEU A 150 -2.42 -3.66 8.51
N HIS A 151 -3.26 -2.63 8.37
CA HIS A 151 -4.22 -2.56 7.29
C HIS A 151 -3.54 -2.19 5.96
N GLN A 152 -4.17 -2.57 4.86
CA GLN A 152 -3.90 -1.92 3.59
C GLN A 152 -5.14 -1.80 2.69
N ILE A 153 -4.98 -0.97 1.66
CA ILE A 153 -5.85 -0.89 0.49
C ILE A 153 -5.13 -1.44 -0.76
N GLY A 154 -5.87 -1.56 -1.86
CA GLY A 154 -5.50 -2.26 -3.10
C GLY A 154 -6.63 -3.24 -3.42
N ASN A 155 -6.85 -3.77 -4.62
CA ASN A 155 -6.20 -3.54 -5.90
C ASN A 155 -7.00 -2.54 -6.78
N ARG A 156 -7.39 -1.41 -6.18
CA ARG A 156 -7.96 -0.25 -6.89
C ARG A 156 -6.84 0.76 -7.08
N ARG A 157 -6.71 1.30 -8.30
CA ARG A 157 -5.46 1.94 -8.75
C ARG A 157 -5.60 3.41 -9.13
N ASP A 158 -6.83 3.92 -9.19
CA ASP A 158 -7.15 5.33 -9.39
C ASP A 158 -7.28 6.07 -8.06
N HIS A 159 -7.26 7.40 -8.14
CA HIS A 159 -7.29 8.27 -6.97
C HIS A 159 -8.57 8.21 -6.12
N ASP A 160 -9.71 7.73 -6.65
CA ASP A 160 -10.93 7.63 -5.86
C ASP A 160 -10.69 6.63 -4.73
N SER A 161 -9.96 5.55 -4.98
CA SER A 161 -9.64 4.55 -3.97
C SER A 161 -8.91 5.05 -2.72
N HIS A 162 -8.26 6.22 -2.77
CA HIS A 162 -7.53 6.77 -1.63
C HIS A 162 -8.43 7.06 -0.42
N TRP A 163 -9.73 7.33 -0.63
CA TRP A 163 -10.67 7.54 0.49
C TRP A 163 -10.78 6.31 1.41
N LEU A 164 -10.47 5.11 0.90
CA LEU A 164 -10.47 3.87 1.70
C LEU A 164 -9.43 3.92 2.82
N LEU A 165 -8.32 4.65 2.65
CA LEU A 165 -7.35 4.87 3.72
C LEU A 165 -7.91 5.77 4.81
N THR A 166 -8.64 6.83 4.43
CA THR A 166 -9.32 7.71 5.39
C THR A 166 -10.39 6.93 6.15
N HIS A 167 -11.13 6.08 5.43
CA HIS A 167 -12.10 5.17 6.04
C HIS A 167 -11.45 4.22 7.06
N ILE A 168 -10.29 3.64 6.74
CA ILE A 168 -9.55 2.81 7.70
C ILE A 168 -9.11 3.64 8.91
N TYR A 169 -8.55 4.83 8.69
CA TYR A 169 -8.10 5.73 9.75
C TYR A 169 -9.24 6.06 10.74
N ASP A 170 -10.44 6.33 10.23
CA ASP A 170 -11.59 6.73 11.03
C ASP A 170 -12.32 5.57 11.73
N ARG A 171 -12.28 4.38 11.12
CA ARG A 171 -13.18 3.27 11.49
C ARG A 171 -12.50 2.06 12.11
N ALA A 172 -11.20 1.86 11.89
CA ALA A 172 -10.51 0.73 12.51
C ALA A 172 -10.45 0.89 14.03
N ASP A 173 -11.01 -0.07 14.76
CA ASP A 173 -10.99 -0.11 16.22
C ASP A 173 -10.38 -1.45 16.73
N PRO A 174 -9.27 -1.42 17.50
CA PRO A 174 -8.44 -0.26 17.81
C PRO A 174 -7.76 0.30 16.55
N PRO A 175 -7.32 1.58 16.57
CA PRO A 175 -6.58 2.16 15.46
C PRO A 175 -5.33 1.35 15.12
N ARG A 176 -5.13 1.05 13.83
CA ARG A 176 -3.97 0.34 13.31
C ARG A 176 -3.34 1.12 12.16
N PRO A 177 -2.02 1.02 11.96
CA PRO A 177 -1.36 1.59 10.79
C PRO A 177 -1.95 1.05 9.49
N ALA A 178 -1.97 1.88 8.45
CA ALA A 178 -2.42 1.52 7.11
C ALA A 178 -1.45 1.99 6.02
N LEU A 179 -1.37 1.25 4.91
CA LEU A 179 -0.61 1.60 3.71
C LEU A 179 -1.41 1.30 2.43
N ASN A 180 -0.96 1.82 1.27
CA ASN A 180 -1.46 1.35 -0.02
C ASN A 180 -0.57 0.23 -0.56
N GLY A 181 -1.14 -0.97 -0.66
CA GLY A 181 -0.42 -2.20 -1.00
C GLY A 181 -0.32 -2.52 -2.47
N GLU A 182 -1.28 -2.00 -3.24
CA GLU A 182 -1.38 -2.28 -4.68
C GLU A 182 -1.94 -1.05 -5.42
N PRO A 183 -1.19 0.07 -5.44
CA PRO A 183 -1.59 1.33 -6.10
C PRO A 183 -1.49 1.23 -7.62
N TYR A 184 -1.53 2.35 -8.35
CA TYR A 184 -1.14 2.34 -9.76
C TYR A 184 0.21 1.65 -10.00
N TYR A 185 0.26 0.76 -10.99
CA TYR A 185 1.47 0.10 -11.45
C TYR A 185 1.85 0.63 -12.82
N ALA A 186 3.09 1.10 -12.95
CA ALA A 186 3.62 1.59 -14.21
C ALA A 186 3.49 0.52 -15.32
N GLY A 187 2.77 0.86 -16.40
CA GLY A 187 2.54 -0.02 -17.54
C GLY A 187 1.56 -1.18 -17.31
N TRP A 188 0.76 -1.16 -16.23
CA TRP A 188 -0.31 -2.13 -15.99
C TRP A 188 -1.70 -1.53 -16.28
N PRO A 189 -2.64 -2.31 -16.89
CA PRO A 189 -2.44 -3.65 -17.44
C PRO A 189 -1.54 -3.63 -18.69
N PRO A 190 -0.89 -4.76 -19.06
CA PRO A 190 -0.02 -4.82 -20.21
C PRO A 190 -0.79 -4.42 -21.48
N GLY A 191 -0.21 -3.56 -22.31
CA GLY A 191 -0.88 -3.00 -23.48
C GLY A 191 -1.78 -1.80 -23.19
N THR A 192 -1.73 -1.25 -21.97
CA THR A 192 -2.29 0.07 -21.65
C THR A 192 -1.67 1.17 -22.54
N GLU A 193 -2.40 2.27 -22.74
CA GLU A 193 -1.93 3.43 -23.51
C GLU A 193 -0.78 4.16 -22.82
N VAL A 194 -0.65 4.01 -21.49
CA VAL A 194 0.40 4.66 -20.68
C VAL A 194 1.63 3.76 -20.58
N ALA A 195 2.67 4.08 -21.35
CA ALA A 195 3.93 3.35 -21.31
C ALA A 195 4.59 3.40 -19.91
N PRO A 196 5.22 2.31 -19.44
CA PRO A 196 5.69 2.19 -18.05
C PRO A 196 6.73 3.23 -17.61
N ASP A 197 7.62 3.66 -18.49
CA ASP A 197 8.66 4.67 -18.18
C ASP A 197 8.34 6.04 -18.80
N SER A 198 7.05 6.38 -18.92
CA SER A 198 6.58 7.69 -19.40
C SER A 198 6.41 8.68 -18.26
N GLU A 199 6.44 9.98 -18.56
CA GLU A 199 6.14 11.04 -17.58
C GLU A 199 4.73 10.88 -16.97
N GLU A 200 3.78 10.34 -17.75
CA GLU A 200 2.43 10.05 -17.31
C GLU A 200 2.38 8.92 -16.27
N ALA A 201 3.11 7.82 -16.52
CA ALA A 201 3.22 6.73 -15.55
C ALA A 201 3.90 7.20 -14.25
N ASP A 202 4.94 8.02 -14.38
CA ASP A 202 5.63 8.61 -13.23
C ASP A 202 4.65 9.45 -12.39
N LEU A 203 3.84 10.29 -13.05
CA LEU A 203 2.81 11.12 -12.40
C LEU A 203 1.75 10.29 -11.69
N TYR A 204 1.26 9.21 -12.32
CA TYR A 204 0.26 8.32 -11.71
C TYR A 204 0.81 7.58 -10.50
N CYS A 205 2.08 7.15 -10.55
CA CYS A 205 2.77 6.58 -9.39
C CYS A 205 2.86 7.59 -8.24
N ARG A 206 3.20 8.86 -8.53
CA ARG A 206 3.26 9.93 -7.50
C ARG A 206 1.89 10.25 -6.93
N SER A 207 0.83 10.29 -7.75
CA SER A 207 -0.55 10.42 -7.26
C SER A 207 -0.91 9.30 -6.30
N GLY A 208 -0.69 8.04 -6.70
CA GLY A 208 -0.87 6.88 -5.83
C GLY A 208 -0.10 7.00 -4.53
N MET A 209 1.15 7.47 -4.58
CA MET A 209 2.04 7.58 -3.43
C MET A 209 1.65 8.68 -2.44
N TYR A 210 1.64 9.95 -2.88
CA TYR A 210 1.37 11.10 -2.00
C TYR A 210 -0.11 11.21 -1.64
N GLY A 211 -1.01 10.90 -2.58
CA GLY A 211 -2.44 10.85 -2.35
C GLY A 211 -2.80 9.83 -1.27
N SER A 212 -2.24 8.61 -1.36
CA SER A 212 -2.42 7.60 -0.31
C SER A 212 -1.85 8.04 1.03
N PHE A 213 -0.61 8.56 1.05
CA PHE A 213 0.02 9.00 2.29
C PHE A 213 -0.82 10.05 3.04
N LEU A 214 -1.27 11.10 2.34
CA LEU A 214 -2.09 12.16 2.92
C LEU A 214 -3.55 11.76 3.15
N SER A 215 -4.00 10.61 2.64
CA SER A 215 -5.32 10.05 2.93
C SER A 215 -5.32 9.11 4.14
N GLY A 216 -4.19 8.93 4.83
CA GLY A 216 -4.08 8.08 6.03
C GLY A 216 -3.18 6.86 5.85
N GLY A 217 -2.56 6.68 4.68
CA GLY A 217 -1.53 5.68 4.39
C GLY A 217 -0.18 5.96 5.07
N LEU A 218 -0.19 6.33 6.35
CA LEU A 218 0.98 6.80 7.09
C LEU A 218 2.00 5.68 7.40
N ALA A 219 1.62 4.41 7.22
CA ALA A 219 2.53 3.27 7.39
C ALA A 219 3.43 3.04 6.17
N GLY A 220 3.09 3.62 5.01
CA GLY A 220 3.92 3.58 3.81
C GLY A 220 3.13 3.38 2.52
N HIS A 221 3.86 2.93 1.49
CA HIS A 221 3.36 2.73 0.13
C HIS A 221 4.17 1.60 -0.52
N ILE A 222 3.50 0.70 -1.23
CA ILE A 222 4.14 -0.34 -2.06
C ILE A 222 4.16 0.14 -3.51
N TYR A 223 5.30 0.02 -4.16
CA TYR A 223 5.42 0.26 -5.60
C TYR A 223 5.32 -1.04 -6.39
N GLY A 224 4.75 -0.95 -7.59
CA GLY A 224 4.86 -2.00 -8.58
C GLY A 224 4.85 -1.45 -10.00
N ALA A 225 5.31 -2.31 -10.90
CA ALA A 225 5.38 -2.03 -12.33
C ALA A 225 5.24 -3.34 -13.10
N VAL A 226 4.83 -3.25 -14.36
CA VAL A 226 4.87 -4.38 -15.30
C VAL A 226 6.31 -4.92 -15.41
N GLY A 227 6.47 -6.22 -15.60
CA GLY A 227 7.78 -6.90 -15.55
C GLY A 227 8.29 -7.15 -14.13
N LEU A 228 8.16 -6.18 -13.21
CA LEU A 228 8.63 -6.32 -11.83
C LEU A 228 7.68 -7.17 -10.97
N TRP A 229 6.37 -6.90 -11.02
CA TRP A 229 5.37 -7.61 -10.20
C TRP A 229 5.32 -9.11 -10.47
N GLY A 230 5.41 -9.51 -11.75
CA GLY A 230 5.41 -10.92 -12.16
C GLY A 230 6.77 -11.61 -12.02
N GLY A 231 7.85 -10.85 -11.83
CA GLY A 231 9.21 -11.38 -11.91
C GLY A 231 9.54 -11.89 -13.31
N ASP A 232 9.09 -11.17 -14.34
CA ASP A 232 9.07 -11.66 -15.72
C ASP A 232 10.49 -11.77 -16.28
N ILE A 233 10.87 -12.98 -16.71
CA ILE A 233 12.20 -13.31 -17.28
C ILE A 233 12.12 -14.00 -18.64
N GLU A 234 10.96 -14.54 -18.96
CA GLU A 234 10.68 -15.32 -20.17
C GLU A 234 10.91 -14.46 -21.40
N ALA A 235 11.47 -15.01 -22.47
CA ALA A 235 11.84 -14.25 -23.67
C ALA A 235 10.66 -13.50 -24.29
N GLU A 236 9.45 -14.06 -24.20
CA GLU A 236 8.21 -13.55 -24.76
C GLU A 236 7.58 -12.43 -23.92
N ALA A 237 8.01 -12.24 -22.67
CA ALA A 237 7.46 -11.18 -21.82
C ALA A 237 7.72 -9.79 -22.44
N PRO A 238 6.70 -8.91 -22.56
CA PRO A 238 6.85 -7.61 -23.22
C PRO A 238 7.78 -6.66 -22.47
N TYR A 239 7.91 -6.85 -21.15
CA TYR A 239 8.80 -6.10 -20.28
C TYR A 239 9.48 -7.08 -19.34
N LYS A 240 10.78 -6.91 -19.11
CA LYS A 240 11.58 -7.76 -18.23
C LYS A 240 11.75 -7.12 -16.86
N MET A 241 11.90 -7.93 -15.81
CA MET A 241 12.07 -7.39 -14.46
C MET A 241 13.27 -6.42 -14.35
N TRP A 242 14.37 -6.69 -15.07
CA TRP A 242 15.58 -5.86 -15.02
C TRP A 242 15.43 -4.53 -15.76
N GLU A 243 14.51 -4.43 -16.71
CA GLU A 243 14.14 -3.16 -17.34
C GLU A 243 13.31 -2.32 -16.36
N ALA A 244 12.34 -2.97 -15.68
CA ALA A 244 11.49 -2.32 -14.71
C ALA A 244 12.23 -1.79 -13.48
N LEU A 245 13.33 -2.45 -13.07
CA LEU A 245 14.24 -1.93 -12.04
C LEU A 245 14.88 -0.57 -12.41
N GLY A 246 14.89 -0.21 -13.70
CA GLY A 246 15.42 1.06 -14.20
C GLY A 246 14.37 2.17 -14.39
N TYR A 247 13.08 1.90 -14.13
CA TYR A 247 12.02 2.91 -14.35
C TYR A 247 12.14 4.09 -13.39
N ARG A 248 11.92 5.30 -13.91
CA ARG A 248 12.04 6.56 -13.15
C ARG A 248 11.05 6.62 -11.98
N SER A 249 9.83 6.12 -12.18
CA SER A 249 8.81 6.03 -11.14
C SER A 249 9.28 5.29 -9.88
N GLY A 250 10.09 4.23 -10.02
CA GLY A 250 10.67 3.52 -8.89
C GLY A 250 11.72 4.34 -8.14
N ASP A 251 12.55 5.11 -8.85
CA ASP A 251 13.56 5.98 -8.24
C ASP A 251 12.92 7.09 -7.39
N GLN A 252 11.81 7.66 -7.88
CA GLN A 252 11.09 8.77 -7.26
C GLN A 252 10.47 8.44 -5.89
N LEU A 253 10.24 7.15 -5.58
CA LEU A 253 9.66 6.72 -4.30
C LEU A 253 10.48 7.18 -3.08
N ARG A 254 11.79 7.30 -3.24
CA ARG A 254 12.69 7.73 -2.16
C ARG A 254 12.31 9.11 -1.61
N HIS A 255 11.69 9.95 -2.44
CA HIS A 255 11.34 11.32 -2.09
C HIS A 255 10.17 11.40 -1.12
N LEU A 256 9.31 10.37 -1.04
CA LEU A 256 8.26 10.30 -0.02
C LEU A 256 8.84 10.36 1.39
N ARG A 257 9.96 9.66 1.64
CA ARG A 257 10.64 9.69 2.94
C ARG A 257 11.10 11.11 3.29
N THR A 258 11.66 11.83 2.32
CA THR A 258 12.11 13.21 2.49
C THR A 258 10.93 14.13 2.83
N PHE A 259 9.81 14.01 2.12
CA PHE A 259 8.60 14.79 2.39
C PHE A 259 7.99 14.48 3.75
N ALA A 260 7.70 13.21 4.02
CA ALA A 260 7.04 12.74 5.24
C ALA A 260 7.84 13.06 6.50
N LEU A 261 9.17 12.89 6.47
CA LEU A 261 10.04 13.14 7.63
C LEU A 261 10.58 14.58 7.69
N SER A 262 10.09 15.49 6.84
CA SER A 262 10.60 16.86 6.76
C SER A 262 10.41 17.68 8.04
N GLU A 263 9.47 17.27 8.90
CA GLU A 263 9.23 17.82 10.24
C GLU A 263 9.47 16.75 11.33
N GLY A 264 10.42 15.85 11.10
CA GLY A 264 10.75 14.74 12.00
C GLY A 264 9.63 13.70 12.08
N VAL A 265 9.26 13.30 13.30
CA VAL A 265 8.23 12.28 13.53
C VAL A 265 6.80 12.84 13.57
N ARG A 266 6.61 14.15 13.37
CA ARG A 266 5.29 14.81 13.44
C ARG A 266 4.28 14.32 12.41
N TYR A 267 4.73 13.65 11.34
CA TYR A 267 3.82 13.01 10.39
C TYR A 267 2.90 11.98 11.06
N ARG A 268 3.31 11.42 12.21
CA ARG A 268 2.50 10.48 13.01
C ARG A 268 1.29 11.13 13.67
N ASP A 269 1.31 12.46 13.79
CA ASP A 269 0.21 13.25 14.36
C ASP A 269 -0.73 13.78 13.27
N LEU A 270 -0.47 13.47 11.99
CA LEU A 270 -1.33 13.93 10.89
C LEU A 270 -2.69 13.22 10.94
N VAL A 271 -3.74 14.01 10.79
CA VAL A 271 -5.11 13.58 10.56
C VAL A 271 -5.44 13.85 9.09
N PRO A 272 -5.78 12.82 8.28
CA PRO A 272 -6.18 13.03 6.90
C PRO A 272 -7.53 13.76 6.84
N GLU A 273 -7.60 14.85 6.08
CA GLU A 273 -8.84 15.60 5.85
C GLU A 273 -8.71 16.39 4.55
N ALA A 274 -9.20 15.80 3.45
CA ALA A 274 -9.12 16.42 2.13
C ALA A 274 -9.95 17.72 2.03
N ASP A 275 -11.01 17.88 2.83
CA ASP A 275 -11.88 19.07 2.78
C ASP A 275 -11.24 20.32 3.42
N LEU A 276 -10.06 20.16 4.04
CA LEU A 276 -9.19 21.29 4.39
C LEU A 276 -8.67 22.03 3.15
N VAL A 277 -8.79 21.45 1.94
CA VAL A 277 -8.38 22.09 0.69
C VAL A 277 -9.57 22.24 -0.24
N SER A 278 -9.68 23.38 -0.91
CA SER A 278 -10.81 23.67 -1.79
C SER A 278 -10.40 24.45 -3.05
N PRO A 279 -10.83 24.01 -4.25
CA PRO A 279 -11.43 22.69 -4.51
C PRO A 279 -10.39 21.56 -4.29
N ASN A 280 -10.84 20.41 -3.80
CA ASN A 280 -10.00 19.20 -3.66
C ASN A 280 -10.25 18.13 -4.73
N LYS A 281 -11.36 18.23 -5.47
CA LYS A 281 -11.70 17.31 -6.58
C LYS A 281 -12.15 18.11 -7.81
N THR A 282 -11.24 18.33 -8.75
CA THR A 282 -11.56 19.00 -10.03
C THR A 282 -11.48 18.05 -11.23
N GLY A 283 -10.74 16.95 -11.12
CA GLY A 283 -10.74 15.85 -12.09
C GLY A 283 -11.88 14.85 -11.89
N GLY A 284 -12.17 14.03 -12.91
CA GLY A 284 -13.10 12.90 -12.79
C GLY A 284 -12.55 11.81 -11.86
N PRO A 285 -13.41 10.96 -11.26
CA PRO A 285 -13.01 10.01 -10.21
C PRO A 285 -12.18 8.82 -10.69
N GLU A 286 -12.29 8.42 -11.96
CA GLU A 286 -11.46 7.36 -12.55
C GLU A 286 -10.24 8.02 -13.21
N GLY A 287 -9.23 8.38 -12.41
CA GLY A 287 -8.04 9.08 -12.87
C GLY A 287 -6.97 9.23 -11.80
N ASN A 288 -5.96 10.04 -12.10
CA ASN A 288 -4.85 10.40 -11.20
C ASN A 288 -4.42 11.87 -11.41
N ARG A 289 -5.38 12.70 -11.83
CA ARG A 289 -5.19 14.12 -12.15
C ARG A 289 -6.30 14.97 -11.55
N GLY A 290 -5.95 16.20 -11.17
CA GLY A 290 -6.89 17.23 -10.73
C GLY A 290 -7.46 17.02 -9.34
N TRP A 291 -6.90 16.16 -8.49
CA TRP A 291 -7.28 16.04 -7.09
C TRP A 291 -6.19 16.58 -6.16
N ALA A 292 -6.62 17.19 -5.05
CA ALA A 292 -5.74 17.67 -4.00
C ALA A 292 -6.06 16.96 -2.68
N TYR A 293 -5.01 16.61 -1.95
CA TYR A 293 -5.08 15.88 -0.69
C TYR A 293 -4.46 16.71 0.40
N CYS A 294 -4.94 16.52 1.63
CA CYS A 294 -4.47 17.26 2.78
C CYS A 294 -4.51 16.39 4.02
N ALA A 295 -3.46 16.52 4.83
CA ALA A 295 -3.45 16.06 6.20
C ALA A 295 -2.83 17.13 7.09
N ALA A 296 -3.34 17.29 8.30
CA ALA A 296 -2.86 18.30 9.23
C ALA A 296 -2.74 17.74 10.64
N THR A 297 -1.85 18.32 11.45
CA THR A 297 -1.85 18.03 12.88
C THR A 297 -3.09 18.65 13.55
N PRO A 298 -3.66 18.07 14.62
CA PRO A 298 -4.87 18.58 15.26
C PRO A 298 -4.79 20.03 15.72
N ASP A 299 -3.59 20.49 16.07
CA ASP A 299 -3.33 21.87 16.46
C ASP A 299 -3.20 22.83 15.26
N MET A 300 -3.32 22.35 14.01
CA MET A 300 -3.06 23.07 12.77
C MET A 300 -1.66 23.72 12.73
N GLY A 301 -0.68 23.15 13.44
CA GLY A 301 0.70 23.64 13.45
C GLY A 301 1.50 23.17 12.24
N LEU A 302 1.06 22.09 11.61
CA LEU A 302 1.60 21.54 10.37
C LEU A 302 0.43 21.13 9.48
N VAL A 303 0.42 21.63 8.24
CA VAL A 303 -0.51 21.22 7.19
C VAL A 303 0.31 20.74 6.00
N MET A 304 0.05 19.54 5.50
CA MET A 304 0.75 18.94 4.38
C MET A 304 -0.24 18.65 3.26
N LEU A 305 0.11 19.06 2.05
CA LEU A 305 -0.73 18.95 0.86
C LEU A 305 0.01 18.25 -0.26
N TYR A 306 -0.74 17.59 -1.13
CA TYR A 306 -0.30 17.15 -2.44
C TYR A 306 -1.36 17.54 -3.45
N LEU A 307 -0.95 18.22 -4.51
CA LEU A 307 -1.81 18.65 -5.59
C LEU A 307 -1.36 17.90 -6.84
N GLU A 308 -2.24 17.07 -7.38
CA GLU A 308 -2.01 16.42 -8.67
C GLU A 308 -1.85 17.47 -9.78
N ALA A 309 -1.31 17.03 -10.92
CA ALA A 309 -1.34 17.85 -12.11
C ALA A 309 -2.78 18.26 -12.47
N ASP A 310 -2.92 19.42 -13.08
CA ASP A 310 -4.20 20.00 -13.50
C ASP A 310 -5.15 20.40 -12.36
N CYS A 311 -4.67 20.43 -11.11
CA CYS A 311 -5.39 21.06 -10.01
C CYS A 311 -5.61 22.55 -10.28
N SER A 312 -6.84 23.01 -10.01
CA SER A 312 -7.14 24.45 -9.98
C SER A 312 -6.46 25.14 -8.79
N PRO A 313 -6.25 26.47 -8.83
CA PRO A 313 -5.81 27.23 -7.67
C PRO A 313 -6.69 26.93 -6.45
N ALA A 314 -6.05 26.55 -5.34
CA ALA A 314 -6.74 26.06 -4.15
C ALA A 314 -6.58 26.99 -2.94
N THR A 315 -7.44 26.78 -1.96
CA THR A 315 -7.42 27.46 -0.66
C THR A 315 -7.37 26.42 0.45
N VAL A 316 -6.50 26.63 1.43
CA VAL A 316 -6.46 25.86 2.68
C VAL A 316 -7.43 26.49 3.67
N ARG A 317 -8.25 25.69 4.32
CA ARG A 317 -9.26 26.09 5.30
C ARG A 317 -8.83 25.70 6.70
N GLY A 318 -9.47 26.28 7.72
CA GLY A 318 -9.29 25.87 9.12
C GLY A 318 -7.92 26.20 9.72
N LEU A 319 -7.13 27.08 9.10
CA LEU A 319 -5.88 27.55 9.66
C LEU A 319 -6.12 28.27 11.00
N ARG A 320 -5.13 28.29 11.89
CA ARG A 320 -5.19 29.10 13.13
C ARG A 320 -5.59 30.55 12.82
N TYR A 321 -6.51 31.10 13.61
CA TYR A 321 -6.93 32.49 13.50
C TYR A 321 -5.73 33.44 13.65
N GLY A 322 -5.56 34.35 12.69
CA GLY A 322 -4.39 35.26 12.63
C GLY A 322 -3.05 34.55 12.40
N GLY A 323 -3.07 33.26 12.06
CA GLY A 323 -1.89 32.44 11.88
C GLY A 323 -1.07 32.86 10.67
N VAL A 324 0.25 32.79 10.82
CA VAL A 324 1.23 32.98 9.76
C VAL A 324 2.00 31.69 9.59
N TYR A 325 2.06 31.18 8.36
CA TYR A 325 2.69 29.90 8.04
C TYR A 325 3.86 30.13 7.10
N ALA A 326 5.00 29.52 7.39
CA ALA A 326 6.03 29.36 6.39
C ALA A 326 5.53 28.32 5.37
N ALA A 327 5.51 28.69 4.10
CA ALA A 327 5.09 27.82 3.01
C ALA A 327 6.31 27.34 2.23
N THR A 328 6.38 26.03 1.98
CA THR A 328 7.51 25.45 1.24
C THR A 328 7.00 24.39 0.28
N TRP A 329 7.19 24.64 -1.01
CA TRP A 329 6.93 23.67 -2.07
C TRP A 329 7.96 22.54 -2.01
N PHE A 330 7.52 21.36 -2.40
CA PHE A 330 8.33 20.18 -2.57
C PHE A 330 8.10 19.62 -3.96
N ASP A 331 9.19 19.44 -4.71
CA ASP A 331 9.17 18.83 -6.02
C ASP A 331 9.15 17.29 -5.85
N PRO A 332 8.04 16.61 -6.14
CA PRO A 332 7.92 15.18 -5.89
C PRO A 332 8.71 14.33 -6.91
N ARG A 333 9.23 14.95 -7.98
CA ARG A 333 10.04 14.33 -9.03
C ARG A 333 11.53 14.30 -8.67
N THR A 334 12.01 15.32 -7.96
CA THR A 334 13.44 15.50 -7.65
C THR A 334 13.75 15.45 -6.15
N GLY A 335 12.75 15.65 -5.30
CA GLY A 335 12.91 15.77 -3.84
C GLY A 335 13.43 17.13 -3.37
N GLU A 336 13.43 18.15 -4.23
CA GLU A 336 13.90 19.48 -3.89
C GLU A 336 12.83 20.33 -3.19
N TRP A 337 13.26 21.22 -2.30
CA TRP A 337 12.39 22.16 -1.60
C TRP A 337 12.54 23.57 -2.19
N LEU A 338 11.42 24.27 -2.38
CA LEU A 338 11.39 25.64 -2.86
C LEU A 338 10.63 26.52 -1.87
N ASP A 339 11.24 27.64 -1.48
CA ASP A 339 10.57 28.64 -0.64
C ASP A 339 9.35 29.22 -1.38
N ALA A 340 8.20 29.17 -0.72
CA ALA A 340 6.94 29.72 -1.23
C ALA A 340 6.48 30.96 -0.43
N GLY A 341 7.34 31.44 0.49
CA GLY A 341 7.08 32.60 1.31
C GLY A 341 6.14 32.31 2.48
N GLU A 342 5.15 33.17 2.68
CA GLU A 342 4.22 33.08 3.80
C GLU A 342 2.77 32.94 3.32
N VAL A 343 2.02 32.06 3.99
CA VAL A 343 0.56 32.02 3.92
C VAL A 343 0.01 32.60 5.20
N ARG A 344 -0.83 33.62 5.09
CA ARG A 344 -1.52 34.26 6.22
C ARG A 344 -2.97 33.84 6.21
N ALA A 345 -3.45 33.38 7.36
CA ALA A 345 -4.85 33.10 7.55
C ALA A 345 -5.65 34.41 7.50
N ASP A 346 -6.71 34.43 6.70
CA ASP A 346 -7.67 35.52 6.64
C ASP A 346 -8.64 35.48 7.83
N ALA A 347 -9.62 36.39 7.85
CA ALA A 347 -10.62 36.49 8.92
C ALA A 347 -11.54 35.25 9.02
N PHE A 348 -11.56 34.40 8.00
CA PHE A 348 -12.31 33.14 7.95
C PHE A 348 -11.41 31.92 8.19
N CYS A 349 -10.18 32.12 8.65
CA CYS A 349 -9.21 31.06 8.86
C CYS A 349 -8.80 30.33 7.57
N ASN A 350 -8.87 31.02 6.42
CA ASN A 350 -8.45 30.49 5.13
C ASN A 350 -7.10 31.06 4.70
N GLY A 351 -6.32 30.29 3.95
CA GLY A 351 -5.07 30.72 3.34
C GLY A 351 -5.00 30.27 1.90
N ARG A 352 -4.73 31.21 0.98
CA ARG A 352 -4.56 30.87 -0.44
C ARG A 352 -3.28 30.05 -0.62
N VAL A 353 -3.38 28.92 -1.33
CA VAL A 353 -2.19 28.15 -1.74
C VAL A 353 -1.33 29.05 -2.64
N PRO A 354 0.01 29.10 -2.44
CA PRO A 354 0.90 29.91 -3.28
C PRO A 354 0.76 29.55 -4.78
N ALA A 355 1.30 30.39 -5.67
CA ALA A 355 1.36 30.04 -7.07
C ALA A 355 2.21 28.76 -7.26
N PHE A 356 1.77 27.87 -8.14
CA PHE A 356 2.52 26.67 -8.50
C PHE A 356 3.88 27.07 -9.10
N PRO A 357 4.99 26.41 -8.72
CA PRO A 357 6.30 26.71 -9.29
C PRO A 357 6.42 26.41 -10.78
N GLY A 358 5.60 25.49 -11.30
CA GLY A 358 5.59 25.08 -12.70
C GLY A 358 4.48 24.07 -12.99
N PRO A 359 4.41 23.53 -14.22
CA PRO A 359 3.47 22.48 -14.58
C PRO A 359 3.70 21.18 -13.79
N GLY A 360 2.72 20.29 -13.82
CA GLY A 360 2.79 19.00 -13.13
C GLY A 360 2.23 19.02 -11.72
N ASP A 361 2.54 17.98 -10.96
CA ASP A 361 2.16 17.77 -9.57
C ASP A 361 3.18 18.37 -8.59
N TRP A 362 2.68 18.78 -7.43
CA TRP A 362 3.47 19.45 -6.40
C TRP A 362 2.98 19.07 -5.00
N ALA A 363 3.91 18.86 -4.07
CA ALA A 363 3.57 18.75 -2.66
C ALA A 363 3.92 20.06 -1.94
N LEU A 364 3.19 20.40 -0.88
CA LEU A 364 3.37 21.64 -0.11
C LEU A 364 3.32 21.30 1.37
N LYS A 365 4.13 22.00 2.16
CA LYS A 365 3.89 22.08 3.60
C LYS A 365 3.71 23.52 4.05
N LEU A 366 2.84 23.69 5.05
CA LEU A 366 2.63 24.92 5.79
C LEU A 366 2.99 24.65 7.26
N VAL A 367 3.98 25.37 7.78
CA VAL A 367 4.39 25.26 9.18
C VAL A 367 4.07 26.56 9.91
N ALA A 368 3.25 26.47 10.95
CA ALA A 368 2.86 27.65 11.73
C ALA A 368 4.09 28.28 12.37
N ARG A 369 4.28 29.59 12.17
CA ARG A 369 5.30 30.34 12.88
C ARG A 369 4.86 30.56 14.32
N SER A 370 5.82 30.48 15.24
CA SER A 370 5.62 30.90 16.62
C SER A 370 5.14 32.35 16.63
N VAL A 371 4.03 32.63 17.31
CA VAL A 371 3.63 34.01 17.58
C VAL A 371 4.66 34.54 18.58
N ALA A 372 5.42 35.55 18.16
CA ALA A 372 6.39 36.22 19.03
C ALA A 372 5.70 36.97 20.17
#